data_AF-A0A329SD09-F1
#
_entry.id   AF-A0A329SD09-F1
#
_cell.length_a   1.000
_cell.length_b   1.000
_cell.length_c   1.000
_cell.angle_alpha   90.00
_cell.angle_beta   90.00
_cell.angle_gamma   90.00
#
_symmetry.space_group_name_H-M   'P 1'
#
loop_
_entity.id
_entity.type
_entity.pdbx_description
1 polymer ?
#
loop_
_entity_poly.entity_id
_entity_poly.type
_entity_poly.pdbx_seq_one_letter_code
_entity_poly.pdbx_strand_id
1 'polypeptide(L)'
;MKVDGANYGFYACNLTGYQDTLYANKGPELFAKSYINGAVDFVFGLYAKAWFESCDIESVGKGCVTANGRTNDSNPSEYVFNNARVFGSNPGQAFLGRPWRPYARVVFQNSELSDVINPAGWQLWNGDNNTANVYFKEFNNTGAGAATDKRVAFGGTLEKPVAITEILGEGYESAWWVDKSFM
;
A
#
# COMPACT_ATOMS: atom_id res chain seq x y z
N MET A 1 -0.18 -6.83 -13.61
CA MET A 1 0.84 -7.86 -13.28
C MET A 1 0.34 -8.71 -12.13
N LYS A 2 0.54 -10.03 -12.18
CA LYS A 2 0.18 -10.96 -11.08
C LYS A 2 1.45 -11.50 -10.43
N VAL A 3 1.55 -11.39 -9.11
CA VAL A 3 2.62 -11.95 -8.27
C VAL A 3 1.98 -12.90 -7.28
N ASP A 4 2.26 -14.20 -7.41
CA ASP A 4 1.54 -15.27 -6.71
C ASP A 4 2.50 -16.34 -6.16
N GLY A 5 3.65 -15.89 -5.66
CA GLY A 5 4.71 -16.72 -5.11
C GLY A 5 5.71 -15.91 -4.27
N ALA A 6 6.49 -16.60 -3.43
CA ALA A 6 7.40 -15.95 -2.50
C ALA A 6 8.71 -15.47 -3.15
N ASN A 7 9.35 -14.50 -2.50
CA ASN A 7 10.73 -14.09 -2.76
C ASN A 7 10.90 -13.40 -4.14
N TYR A 8 10.07 -12.40 -4.42
CA TYR A 8 10.19 -11.58 -5.64
C TYR A 8 10.64 -10.16 -5.33
N GLY A 9 11.63 -9.70 -6.09
CA GLY A 9 12.10 -8.32 -6.13
C GLY A 9 11.86 -7.69 -7.50
N PHE A 10 11.25 -6.51 -7.53
CA PHE A 10 10.97 -5.72 -8.73
C PHE A 10 11.61 -4.35 -8.60
N TYR A 11 12.48 -4.01 -9.55
CA TYR A 11 13.38 -2.86 -9.45
C TYR A 11 13.24 -1.99 -10.69
N ALA A 12 12.97 -0.69 -10.50
CA ALA A 12 12.77 0.26 -11.60
C ALA A 12 11.78 -0.22 -12.68
N CYS A 13 10.71 -0.88 -12.26
CA CYS A 13 9.66 -1.36 -13.13
C CYS A 13 8.61 -0.27 -13.41
N ASN A 14 7.93 -0.39 -14.53
CA ASN A 14 6.77 0.44 -14.87
C ASN A 14 5.53 -0.47 -15.00
N LEU A 15 4.61 -0.37 -14.03
CA LEU A 15 3.40 -1.19 -13.95
C LEU A 15 2.18 -0.31 -14.17
N THR A 16 1.60 -0.37 -15.38
CA THR A 16 0.45 0.47 -15.74
C THR A 16 -0.85 -0.29 -15.91
N GLY A 17 -1.94 0.33 -15.50
CA GLY A 17 -3.30 -0.19 -15.68
C GLY A 17 -4.35 0.82 -15.28
N TYR A 18 -5.56 0.32 -14.98
CA TYR A 18 -6.67 1.17 -14.52
C TYR A 18 -7.35 0.56 -13.31
N GLN A 19 -7.92 -0.64 -13.46
CA GLN A 19 -8.40 -1.43 -12.35
C GLN A 19 -7.49 -2.65 -12.21
N ASP A 20 -7.18 -3.02 -10.96
CA ASP A 20 -6.45 -4.25 -10.64
C ASP A 20 -5.05 -4.35 -11.32
N THR A 21 -4.32 -3.22 -11.38
CA THR A 21 -3.01 -3.15 -12.07
C THR A 21 -1.99 -4.14 -11.53
N LEU A 22 -1.82 -4.23 -10.21
CA LEU A 22 -0.86 -5.09 -9.53
C LEU A 22 -1.59 -6.00 -8.55
N TYR A 23 -1.66 -7.28 -8.89
CA TYR A 23 -2.12 -8.34 -8.00
C TYR A 23 -0.93 -8.89 -7.18
N ALA A 24 -0.56 -8.17 -6.12
CA ALA A 24 0.48 -8.52 -5.14
C ALA A 24 -0.08 -9.55 -4.14
N ASN A 25 -0.14 -10.82 -4.54
CA ASN A 25 -1.03 -11.79 -3.92
C ASN A 25 -0.39 -12.65 -2.84
N LYS A 26 0.85 -13.13 -2.99
CA LYS A 26 1.38 -14.16 -2.10
C LYS A 26 2.90 -14.15 -2.06
N GLY A 27 3.50 -13.93 -0.90
CA GLY A 27 4.96 -13.97 -0.69
C GLY A 27 5.41 -12.86 0.27
N PRO A 28 6.66 -12.86 0.74
CA PRO A 28 7.38 -11.60 0.85
C PRO A 28 7.65 -11.09 -0.59
N GLU A 29 7.31 -9.83 -0.85
CA GLU A 29 7.48 -9.16 -2.14
C GLU A 29 8.13 -7.79 -1.92
N LEU A 30 9.11 -7.42 -2.74
CA LEU A 30 9.79 -6.12 -2.71
C LEU A 30 9.59 -5.43 -4.06
N PHE A 31 9.05 -4.22 -4.03
CA PHE A 31 8.99 -3.30 -5.17
C PHE A 31 9.82 -2.08 -4.81
N ALA A 32 10.88 -1.77 -5.55
CA ALA A 32 11.75 -0.66 -5.24
C ALA A 32 11.95 0.26 -6.45
N LYS A 33 11.91 1.58 -6.21
CA LYS A 33 12.11 2.64 -7.22
C LYS A 33 11.26 2.43 -8.48
N SER A 34 10.08 1.84 -8.30
CA SER A 34 9.19 1.45 -9.40
C SER A 34 8.02 2.43 -9.51
N TYR A 35 7.51 2.58 -10.71
CA TYR A 35 6.32 3.37 -10.99
C TYR A 35 5.11 2.43 -11.16
N ILE A 36 4.02 2.72 -10.46
CA ILE A 36 2.79 1.93 -10.45
C ILE A 36 1.61 2.89 -10.60
N ASN A 37 0.75 2.67 -11.60
CA ASN A 37 -0.44 3.50 -11.79
C ASN A 37 -1.76 2.72 -11.90
N GLY A 38 -2.84 3.42 -11.58
CA GLY A 38 -4.21 2.93 -11.74
C GLY A 38 -5.23 3.86 -11.08
N ALA A 39 -6.46 3.41 -10.98
CA ALA A 39 -7.58 4.15 -10.40
C ALA A 39 -8.31 3.33 -9.34
N VAL A 40 -8.69 2.08 -9.67
CA VAL A 40 -9.53 1.24 -8.82
C VAL A 40 -8.74 0.03 -8.33
N ASP A 41 -8.53 -0.06 -7.02
CA ASP A 41 -7.93 -1.21 -6.34
C ASP A 41 -6.61 -1.66 -6.98
N PHE A 42 -5.82 -0.70 -7.45
CA PHE A 42 -4.78 -1.01 -8.43
C PHE A 42 -3.53 -1.66 -7.81
N VAL A 43 -3.44 -1.74 -6.47
CA VAL A 43 -2.58 -2.67 -5.74
C VAL A 43 -3.44 -3.52 -4.80
N PHE A 44 -3.57 -4.80 -5.09
CA PHE A 44 -4.50 -5.67 -4.36
C PHE A 44 -3.95 -7.09 -4.19
N GLY A 45 -4.55 -7.85 -3.27
CA GLY A 45 -4.17 -9.24 -3.03
C GLY A 45 -4.55 -9.77 -1.66
N LEU A 46 -4.36 -11.07 -1.44
CA LEU A 46 -4.90 -11.77 -0.26
C LEU A 46 -3.86 -12.15 0.81
N TYR A 47 -2.63 -12.47 0.42
CA TYR A 47 -1.67 -13.18 1.29
C TYR A 47 -0.25 -12.58 1.34
N ALA A 48 0.07 -11.58 0.52
CA ALA A 48 1.43 -11.05 0.44
C ALA A 48 1.78 -10.14 1.62
N LYS A 49 3.02 -10.29 2.10
CA LYS A 49 3.74 -9.25 2.83
C LYS A 49 4.54 -8.47 1.79
N ALA A 50 4.05 -7.31 1.38
CA ALA A 50 4.66 -6.53 0.29
C ALA A 50 5.24 -5.22 0.80
N TRP A 51 6.51 -4.97 0.48
CA TRP A 51 7.22 -3.74 0.76
C TRP A 51 7.39 -2.95 -0.53
N PHE A 52 6.95 -1.68 -0.53
CA PHE A 52 7.11 -0.74 -1.63
C PHE A 52 8.07 0.36 -1.18
N GLU A 53 9.31 0.33 -1.66
CA GLU A 53 10.38 1.26 -1.30
C GLU A 53 10.58 2.33 -2.38
N SER A 54 10.41 3.59 -2.02
CA SER A 54 10.69 4.71 -2.93
C SER A 54 9.95 4.61 -4.28
N CYS A 55 8.71 4.09 -4.25
CA CYS A 55 7.88 3.92 -5.44
C CYS A 55 7.09 5.19 -5.77
N ASP A 56 6.90 5.44 -7.06
CA ASP A 56 5.98 6.43 -7.59
C ASP A 56 4.61 5.77 -7.80
N ILE A 57 3.60 6.29 -7.11
CA ILE A 57 2.23 5.73 -7.09
C ILE A 57 1.28 6.77 -7.69
N GLU A 58 0.90 6.58 -8.95
CA GLU A 58 0.05 7.53 -9.67
C GLU A 58 -1.42 7.07 -9.72
N SER A 59 -2.30 7.87 -9.13
CA SER A 59 -3.73 7.75 -9.32
C SER A 59 -4.17 8.47 -10.60
N VAL A 60 -4.65 7.70 -11.57
CA VAL A 60 -5.12 8.21 -12.88
C VAL A 60 -6.64 8.41 -12.93
N GLY A 61 -7.34 8.21 -11.83
CA GLY A 61 -8.79 8.35 -11.75
C GLY A 61 -9.33 8.09 -10.35
N LYS A 62 -10.64 8.33 -10.17
CA LYS A 62 -11.31 8.13 -8.87
C LYS A 62 -11.27 6.66 -8.44
N GLY A 63 -10.79 6.41 -7.22
CA GLY A 63 -10.81 5.09 -6.61
C GLY A 63 -9.80 4.94 -5.48
N CYS A 64 -9.33 3.71 -5.27
CA CYS A 64 -8.46 3.35 -4.16
C CYS A 64 -7.11 2.85 -4.67
N VAL A 65 -6.02 3.29 -4.05
CA VAL A 65 -4.67 2.77 -4.32
C VAL A 65 -4.60 1.30 -3.95
N THR A 66 -5.07 0.97 -2.74
CA THR A 66 -4.97 -0.39 -2.22
C THR A 66 -6.30 -1.07 -1.97
N ALA A 67 -6.34 -2.38 -2.20
CA ALA A 67 -7.40 -3.28 -1.76
C ALA A 67 -6.79 -4.55 -1.14
N ASN A 68 -6.29 -4.42 0.09
CA ASN A 68 -5.75 -5.55 0.83
C ASN A 68 -6.88 -6.47 1.28
N GLY A 69 -6.73 -7.77 0.99
CA GLY A 69 -7.73 -8.79 1.22
C GLY A 69 -7.37 -9.79 2.32
N ARG A 70 -6.64 -9.35 3.34
CA ARG A 70 -6.40 -10.18 4.53
C ARG A 70 -7.72 -10.59 5.19
N THR A 71 -7.89 -11.90 5.41
CA THR A 71 -9.18 -12.50 5.81
C THR A 71 -9.35 -12.74 7.30
N ASN A 72 -8.27 -12.95 8.06
CA ASN A 72 -8.28 -13.29 9.48
C ASN A 72 -6.90 -13.06 10.10
N ASP A 73 -6.74 -13.36 11.40
CA ASP A 73 -5.50 -13.12 12.12
C ASP A 73 -4.31 -13.98 11.69
N SER A 74 -4.54 -15.22 11.24
CA SER A 74 -3.48 -16.12 10.77
C SER A 74 -3.02 -15.82 9.34
N ASN A 75 -3.77 -15.01 8.59
CA ASN A 75 -3.34 -14.52 7.29
C ASN A 75 -2.23 -13.47 7.46
N PRO A 76 -1.04 -13.65 6.86
CA PRO A 76 0.11 -12.80 7.12
C PRO A 76 0.09 -11.46 6.37
N SER A 77 -0.88 -11.25 5.48
CA SER A 77 -0.87 -10.18 4.49
C SER A 77 -0.73 -8.77 5.09
N GLU A 78 0.19 -7.99 4.56
CA GLU A 78 0.43 -6.61 4.97
C GLU A 78 1.18 -5.87 3.88
N TYR A 79 0.67 -4.69 3.49
CA TYR A 79 1.33 -3.81 2.52
C TYR A 79 1.92 -2.60 3.23
N VAL A 80 3.21 -2.34 2.99
CA VAL A 80 3.89 -1.16 3.53
C VAL A 80 4.46 -0.36 2.37
N PHE A 81 3.97 0.86 2.22
CA PHE A 81 4.50 1.86 1.30
C PHE A 81 5.42 2.78 2.10
N ASN A 82 6.72 2.66 1.85
CA ASN A 82 7.76 3.40 2.54
C ASN A 82 8.48 4.33 1.56
N ASN A 83 8.68 5.60 1.94
CA ASN A 83 9.31 6.61 1.10
C ASN A 83 8.63 6.79 -0.27
N ALA A 84 7.36 6.42 -0.40
CA ALA A 84 6.64 6.49 -1.67
C ALA A 84 6.19 7.92 -1.98
N ARG A 85 5.96 8.22 -3.26
CA ARG A 85 5.30 9.45 -3.69
C ARG A 85 3.94 9.12 -4.30
N VAL A 86 2.86 9.54 -3.66
CA VAL A 86 1.49 9.29 -4.10
C VAL A 86 0.89 10.55 -4.73
N PHE A 87 0.63 10.50 -6.03
CA PHE A 87 0.21 11.66 -6.81
C PHE A 87 -0.85 11.35 -7.87
N GLY A 88 -1.41 12.40 -8.46
CA GLY A 88 -2.38 12.32 -9.54
C GLY A 88 -2.87 13.70 -9.93
N SER A 89 -3.69 13.77 -10.98
CA SER A 89 -4.07 15.06 -11.59
C SER A 89 -5.27 15.75 -10.95
N ASN A 90 -6.08 15.02 -10.16
CA ASN A 90 -7.36 15.54 -9.64
C ASN A 90 -7.41 15.46 -8.11
N PRO A 91 -7.43 16.60 -7.40
CA PRO A 91 -7.46 16.63 -5.95
C PRO A 91 -8.65 15.87 -5.35
N GLY A 92 -8.39 15.13 -4.27
CA GLY A 92 -9.39 14.43 -3.47
C GLY A 92 -10.10 13.24 -4.14
N GLN A 93 -9.64 12.79 -5.31
CA GLN A 93 -10.27 11.68 -6.05
C GLN A 93 -9.79 10.29 -5.60
N ALA A 94 -8.61 10.19 -4.99
CA ALA A 94 -8.02 8.92 -4.58
C ALA A 94 -8.16 8.68 -3.08
N PHE A 95 -8.31 7.42 -2.68
CA PHE A 95 -8.14 6.97 -1.30
C PHE A 95 -6.88 6.10 -1.22
N LEU A 96 -6.20 6.14 -0.07
CA LEU A 96 -5.05 5.26 0.23
C LEU A 96 -5.45 3.78 0.14
N GLY A 97 -6.70 3.46 0.46
CA GLY A 97 -7.22 2.11 0.28
C GLY A 97 -8.63 1.89 0.77
N ARG A 98 -9.11 0.66 0.54
CA ARG A 98 -10.33 0.10 1.12
C ARG A 98 -10.15 -1.38 1.48
N PRO A 99 -10.87 -1.89 2.49
CA PRO A 99 -10.67 -3.25 2.97
C PRO A 99 -11.41 -4.25 2.07
N TRP A 100 -10.70 -4.96 1.18
CA TRP A 100 -11.34 -6.01 0.38
C TRP A 100 -11.86 -7.16 1.26
N ARG A 101 -11.24 -7.35 2.43
CA ARG A 101 -11.65 -8.30 3.46
C ARG A 101 -11.52 -7.69 4.88
N PRO A 102 -12.22 -8.24 5.90
CA PRO A 102 -12.39 -7.58 7.20
C PRO A 102 -11.13 -7.37 8.05
N TYR A 103 -9.99 -7.98 7.68
CA TYR A 103 -8.73 -7.90 8.43
C TYR A 103 -7.65 -7.12 7.66
N ALA A 104 -8.02 -6.40 6.60
CA ALA A 104 -7.10 -5.71 5.69
C ALA A 104 -6.01 -4.91 6.44
N ARG A 105 -4.75 -5.03 5.99
CA ARG A 105 -3.61 -4.30 6.56
C ARG A 105 -2.82 -3.52 5.51
N VAL A 106 -2.73 -2.21 5.71
CA VAL A 106 -1.96 -1.31 4.84
C VAL A 106 -1.35 -0.19 5.68
N VAL A 107 -0.09 0.11 5.41
CA VAL A 107 0.66 1.20 6.02
C VAL A 107 1.24 2.09 4.93
N PHE A 108 1.04 3.41 5.05
CA PHE A 108 1.81 4.41 4.32
C PHE A 108 2.71 5.15 5.30
N GLN A 109 4.02 5.09 5.10
CA GLN A 109 4.98 5.69 6.01
C GLN A 109 6.09 6.43 5.29
N ASN A 110 6.59 7.51 5.90
CA ASN A 110 7.65 8.37 5.36
C ASN A 110 7.37 8.83 3.92
N SER A 111 6.10 8.88 3.51
CA SER A 111 5.68 9.04 2.12
C SER A 111 5.18 10.44 1.86
N GLU A 112 5.35 10.93 0.64
CA GLU A 112 4.76 12.18 0.17
C GLU A 112 3.37 11.89 -0.41
N LEU A 113 2.34 12.47 0.19
CA LEU A 113 0.95 12.37 -0.23
C LEU A 113 0.51 13.73 -0.79
N SER A 114 0.33 13.82 -2.10
CA SER A 114 -0.22 15.04 -2.73
C SER A 114 -1.70 15.24 -2.43
N ASP A 115 -2.27 16.35 -2.90
CA ASP A 115 -3.69 16.69 -2.75
C ASP A 115 -4.65 15.75 -3.49
N VAL A 116 -4.15 14.79 -4.29
CA VAL A 116 -4.96 13.72 -4.89
C VAL A 116 -5.69 12.88 -3.83
N ILE A 117 -5.10 12.76 -2.63
CA ILE A 117 -5.66 11.96 -1.54
C ILE A 117 -6.84 12.69 -0.91
N ASN A 118 -7.99 12.01 -0.88
CA ASN A 118 -9.19 12.47 -0.21
C ASN A 118 -8.91 12.67 1.29
N PRO A 119 -9.39 13.75 1.94
CA PRO A 119 -9.16 13.98 3.36
C PRO A 119 -9.59 12.84 4.30
N ALA A 120 -10.61 12.06 3.89
CA ALA A 120 -11.04 10.85 4.60
C ALA A 120 -9.94 9.77 4.65
N GLY A 121 -8.99 9.79 3.70
CA GLY A 121 -7.84 8.90 3.55
C GLY A 121 -8.22 7.51 3.06
N TRP A 122 -9.14 6.85 3.76
CA TRP A 122 -9.55 5.47 3.51
C TRP A 122 -11.04 5.40 3.20
N GLN A 123 -11.44 4.41 2.40
CA GLN A 123 -12.82 4.20 1.99
C GLN A 123 -13.36 2.90 2.58
N LEU A 124 -14.65 2.90 2.96
CA LEU A 124 -15.36 1.66 3.29
C LEU A 124 -15.44 0.74 2.06
N TRP A 125 -15.48 -0.56 2.30
CA TRP A 125 -15.90 -1.49 1.25
C TRP A 125 -17.39 -1.29 0.95
N ASN A 126 -17.80 -1.47 -0.31
CA ASN A 126 -19.14 -1.10 -0.78
C ASN A 126 -20.27 -1.62 0.13
N GLY A 127 -20.87 -0.72 0.92
CA GLY A 127 -21.97 -1.04 1.84
C GLY A 127 -21.61 -1.88 3.06
N ASP A 128 -20.32 -2.14 3.30
CA ASP A 128 -19.81 -2.91 4.44
C ASP A 128 -19.09 -1.99 5.42
N ASN A 129 -19.55 -2.00 6.67
CA ASN A 129 -19.02 -1.21 7.78
C ASN A 129 -18.18 -2.04 8.76
N ASN A 130 -17.88 -3.32 8.44
CA ASN A 130 -17.06 -4.16 9.29
C ASN A 130 -15.58 -3.77 9.19
N THR A 131 -15.21 -2.76 9.97
CA THR A 131 -13.85 -2.25 10.07
C THR A 131 -13.18 -2.56 11.41
N ALA A 132 -13.78 -3.44 12.22
CA ALA A 132 -13.31 -3.71 13.59
C ALA A 132 -11.88 -4.26 13.66
N ASN A 133 -11.46 -5.01 12.62
CA ASN A 133 -10.14 -5.63 12.54
C ASN A 133 -9.26 -5.06 11.42
N VAL A 134 -9.69 -3.97 10.78
CA VAL A 134 -8.91 -3.30 9.73
C VAL A 134 -7.75 -2.55 10.38
N TYR A 135 -6.56 -2.71 9.80
CA TYR A 135 -5.34 -2.04 10.25
C TYR A 135 -4.81 -1.13 9.14
N PHE A 136 -5.37 0.08 9.08
CA PHE A 136 -4.94 1.12 8.15
C PHE A 136 -4.21 2.22 8.90
N LYS A 137 -2.93 2.41 8.56
CA LYS A 137 -2.04 3.24 9.35
C LYS A 137 -1.17 4.18 8.51
N GLU A 138 -0.89 5.33 9.08
CA GLU A 138 -0.02 6.36 8.52
C GLU A 138 1.10 6.72 9.49
N PHE A 139 2.31 6.99 9.00
CA PHE A 139 3.42 7.42 9.85
C PHE A 139 4.33 8.42 9.13
N ASN A 140 4.56 9.59 9.72
CA ASN A 140 5.53 10.57 9.21
C ASN A 140 5.38 10.90 7.70
N ASN A 141 4.14 10.93 7.22
CA ASN A 141 3.84 11.32 5.84
C ASN A 141 3.86 12.84 5.71
N THR A 142 4.19 13.34 4.52
CA THR A 142 4.25 14.77 4.20
C THR A 142 3.45 15.09 2.94
N GLY A 143 3.30 16.37 2.60
CA GLY A 143 2.54 16.81 1.43
C GLY A 143 1.09 17.20 1.74
N ALA A 144 0.41 17.78 0.75
CA ALA A 144 -0.90 18.40 0.91
C ALA A 144 -2.02 17.41 1.32
N GLY A 145 -1.88 16.12 0.98
CA GLY A 145 -2.82 15.07 1.33
C GLY A 145 -2.50 14.33 2.64
N ALA A 146 -1.40 14.67 3.33
CA ALA A 146 -0.94 13.95 4.51
C ALA A 146 -1.62 14.35 5.83
N ALA A 147 -2.42 15.42 5.86
CA ALA A 147 -3.15 15.82 7.05
C ALA A 147 -4.13 14.72 7.50
N THR A 148 -4.06 14.33 8.77
CA THR A 148 -4.84 13.19 9.31
C THR A 148 -6.06 13.58 10.14
N ASP A 149 -6.30 14.88 10.36
CA ASP A 149 -7.37 15.43 11.20
C ASP A 149 -8.79 15.06 10.74
N LYS A 150 -8.95 14.72 9.46
CA LYS A 150 -10.22 14.34 8.83
C LYS A 150 -10.31 12.87 8.43
N ARG A 151 -9.34 12.06 8.83
CA ARG A 151 -9.33 10.63 8.49
C ARG A 151 -10.55 9.94 9.09
N VAL A 152 -11.06 8.94 8.37
CA VAL A 152 -12.09 8.04 8.90
C VAL A 152 -11.60 7.36 10.18
N ALA A 153 -12.52 7.09 11.11
CA ALA A 153 -12.19 6.62 12.46
C ALA A 153 -11.51 5.24 12.52
N PHE A 154 -11.61 4.43 11.46
CA PHE A 154 -10.94 3.12 11.36
C PHE A 154 -9.53 3.21 10.76
N GLY A 155 -9.11 4.39 10.30
CA GLY A 155 -7.71 4.71 10.05
C GLY A 155 -7.03 5.22 11.32
N GLY A 156 -5.70 5.28 11.34
CA GLY A 156 -4.99 5.94 12.43
C GLY A 156 -3.51 6.15 12.13
N THR A 157 -2.78 6.65 13.13
CA THR A 157 -1.34 6.89 13.02
C THR A 157 -0.53 5.85 13.80
N LEU A 158 0.75 5.72 13.48
CA LEU A 158 1.74 4.99 14.29
C LEU A 158 2.62 5.96 15.08
N GLU A 159 3.28 5.44 16.12
CA GLU A 159 4.33 6.16 16.86
C GLU A 159 5.73 5.91 16.30
N LYS A 160 5.91 4.80 15.58
CA LYS A 160 7.15 4.38 14.92
C LYS A 160 6.83 3.72 13.57
N PRO A 161 7.75 3.74 12.59
CA PRO A 161 7.52 3.06 11.33
C PRO A 161 7.51 1.53 11.53
N VAL A 162 6.83 0.82 10.64
CA VAL A 162 6.99 -0.63 10.49
C VAL A 162 8.39 -0.88 9.94
N ALA A 163 9.14 -1.78 10.59
CA ALA A 163 10.46 -2.15 10.12
C ALA A 163 10.35 -3.08 8.90
N ILE A 164 11.24 -2.92 7.92
CA ILE A 164 11.26 -3.78 6.73
C ILE A 164 11.48 -5.27 7.08
N THR A 165 12.18 -5.55 8.18
CA THR A 165 12.38 -6.92 8.69
C THR A 165 11.08 -7.57 9.13
N GLU A 166 10.05 -6.80 9.52
CA GLU A 166 8.72 -7.34 9.81
C GLU A 166 8.05 -7.86 8.54
N ILE A 167 8.35 -7.29 7.37
CA ILE A 167 7.71 -7.64 6.08
C ILE A 167 8.54 -8.67 5.31
N LEU A 168 9.85 -8.46 5.17
CA LEU A 168 10.74 -9.29 4.35
C LEU A 168 11.57 -10.30 5.17
N GLY A 169 11.54 -10.21 6.50
CA GLY A 169 12.31 -11.05 7.43
C GLY A 169 13.69 -10.50 7.77
N GLU A 170 14.24 -10.89 8.92
CA GLU A 170 15.54 -10.41 9.44
C GLU A 170 16.72 -10.62 8.48
N GLY A 171 16.67 -11.64 7.62
CA GLY A 171 17.75 -11.98 6.69
C GLY A 171 17.65 -11.31 5.31
N TYR A 172 16.70 -10.40 5.09
CA TYR A 172 16.37 -9.89 3.75
C TYR A 172 17.58 -9.29 3.03
N GLU A 173 18.49 -8.62 3.74
CA GLU A 173 19.69 -7.99 3.15
C GLU A 173 20.68 -8.98 2.51
N SER A 174 20.56 -10.26 2.84
CA SER A 174 21.38 -11.35 2.30
C SER A 174 20.59 -12.29 1.38
N ALA A 175 19.29 -12.04 1.21
CA ALA A 175 18.42 -12.87 0.40
C ALA A 175 18.73 -12.68 -1.09
N TRP A 176 18.80 -13.78 -1.84
CA TRP A 176 19.19 -13.79 -3.25
C TRP A 176 18.27 -12.98 -4.18
N TRP A 177 17.06 -12.65 -3.72
CA TRP A 177 16.04 -11.92 -4.46
C TRP A 177 15.96 -10.43 -4.10
N VAL A 178 16.78 -9.97 -3.13
CA VAL A 178 16.88 -8.58 -2.70
C VAL A 178 18.12 -7.93 -3.31
N ASP A 179 17.91 -6.89 -4.11
CA ASP A 179 18.98 -6.04 -4.64
C ASP A 179 19.07 -4.73 -3.84
N LYS A 180 20.09 -4.65 -2.98
CA LYS A 180 20.32 -3.51 -2.09
C LYS A 180 20.73 -2.23 -2.81
N SER A 181 21.12 -2.29 -4.09
CA SER A 181 21.43 -1.08 -4.86
C SER A 181 20.18 -0.22 -5.14
N PHE A 182 18.99 -0.82 -5.03
CA PHE A 182 17.71 -0.15 -5.22
C PHE A 182 17.04 0.29 -3.92
N MET A 183 17.60 -0.07 -2.77
CA MET A 183 17.12 0.40 -1.48
C MET A 183 17.59 1.82 -1.17
#